data_AF-A0A925ERX1-F1
#
_entry.id   AF-A0A925ERX1-F1
#
_cell.length_a   1.000
_cell.length_b   1.000
_cell.length_c   1.000
_cell.angle_alpha   90.00
_cell.angle_beta   90.00
_cell.angle_gamma   90.00
#
_symmetry.space_group_name_H-M   'P 1'
#
loop_
_entity.id
_entity.type
_entity.pdbx_description
1 polymer ?
#
loop_
_entity_poly.entity_id
_entity_poly.type
_entity_poly.pdbx_seq_one_letter_code
_entity_poly.pdbx_strand_id
1 'polypeptide(L)'
;MNKYVTPACFLLYILTFLNFFLIGGLFVKITGAAEGQGMAAGAMVFTYGLVFASLALITSLIIVSQANPKFISKTNKLLGIGLFLIILYMTFSFYNSANIQ
;
A
#
# COMPACT_ATOMS: atom_id res chain seq x y z
N MET A 1 23.05 -10.33 -14.26
CA MET A 1 21.58 -10.14 -14.26
C MET A 1 21.27 -8.67 -14.08
N ASN A 2 20.30 -8.13 -14.80
CA ASN A 2 19.85 -6.76 -14.63
C ASN A 2 19.21 -6.61 -13.24
N LYS A 3 19.77 -5.73 -12.39
CA LYS A 3 19.42 -5.61 -10.96
C LYS A 3 17.92 -5.37 -10.72
N TYR A 4 17.27 -4.71 -11.66
CA TYR A 4 15.85 -4.35 -11.63
C TYR A 4 14.87 -5.52 -11.74
N VAL A 5 15.31 -6.68 -12.26
CA VAL A 5 14.42 -7.81 -12.59
C VAL A 5 14.70 -9.02 -11.69
N THR A 6 15.45 -8.82 -10.61
CA THR A 6 15.65 -9.90 -9.63
C THR A 6 14.33 -10.18 -8.88
N PRO A 7 14.07 -11.44 -8.48
CA PRO A 7 12.85 -11.78 -7.75
C PRO A 7 12.63 -10.92 -6.49
N ALA A 8 13.71 -10.55 -5.81
CA ALA A 8 13.66 -9.69 -4.63
C ALA A 8 13.21 -8.25 -4.97
N CYS A 9 13.67 -7.69 -6.09
CA CYS A 9 13.22 -6.37 -6.54
C CYS A 9 11.76 -6.40 -7.01
N PHE A 10 11.35 -7.47 -7.69
CA PHE A 10 9.95 -7.63 -8.11
C PHE A 10 9.01 -7.67 -6.90
N LEU A 11 9.40 -8.41 -5.87
CA LEU A 11 8.68 -8.45 -4.59
C LEU A 11 8.62 -7.07 -3.93
N LEU A 12 9.69 -6.27 -4.00
CA LEU A 12 9.69 -4.89 -3.50
C LEU A 12 8.64 -4.05 -4.23
N TYR A 13 8.60 -4.09 -5.56
CA TYR A 13 7.65 -3.29 -6.33
C TYR A 13 6.20 -3.63 -5.98
N ILE A 14 5.87 -4.92 -5.91
CA ILE A 14 4.53 -5.39 -5.53
C ILE A 14 4.17 -4.97 -4.11
N LEU A 15 5.05 -5.23 -3.15
CA LEU A 15 4.79 -4.90 -1.75
C LEU A 15 4.64 -3.39 -1.56
N THR A 16 5.48 -2.59 -2.23
CA THR A 16 5.40 -1.13 -2.15
C THR A 16 4.09 -0.65 -2.76
N PHE A 17 3.71 -1.15 -3.93
CA PHE A 17 2.44 -0.82 -4.57
C PHE A 17 1.24 -1.12 -3.65
N LEU A 18 1.16 -2.34 -3.12
CA LEU A 18 0.04 -2.77 -2.28
C LEU A 18 -0.04 -2.00 -0.95
N ASN A 19 1.10 -1.78 -0.27
CA ASN A 19 1.11 -1.02 0.98
C ASN A 19 0.60 0.41 0.74
N PHE A 20 1.14 1.10 -0.25
CA PHE A 20 0.78 2.50 -0.49
C PHE A 20 -0.61 2.65 -1.10
N PHE A 21 -1.10 1.65 -1.85
CA PHE A 21 -2.49 1.60 -2.28
C PHE A 21 -3.46 1.63 -1.09
N LEU A 22 -3.23 0.75 -0.11
CA LEU A 22 -4.07 0.69 1.08
C LEU A 22 -3.89 1.92 1.98
N ILE A 23 -2.68 2.46 2.09
CA ILE A 23 -2.43 3.72 2.80
C ILE A 23 -3.20 4.87 2.15
N GLY A 24 -3.20 4.97 0.81
CA GLY A 24 -3.99 5.99 0.10
C GLY A 24 -5.50 5.83 0.33
N GLY A 25 -6.00 4.59 0.36
CA GLY A 25 -7.40 4.33 0.71
C GLY A 25 -7.74 4.70 2.16
N LEU A 26 -6.84 4.39 3.11
CA LEU A 26 -6.99 4.79 4.52
C LEU A 26 -6.93 6.31 4.70
N PHE A 27 -6.12 7.00 3.90
CA PHE A 27 -6.05 8.46 3.93
C PHE A 27 -7.41 9.11 3.63
N VAL A 28 -8.15 8.59 2.65
CA VAL A 28 -9.52 9.04 2.34
C VAL A 28 -10.47 8.81 3.52
N LYS A 29 -10.34 7.68 4.22
CA LYS A 29 -11.12 7.38 5.42
C LYS A 29 -10.80 8.35 6.57
N ILE A 30 -9.52 8.64 6.81
CA ILE A 30 -9.07 9.51 7.92
C ILE A 30 -9.47 10.97 7.68
N THR A 31 -9.43 11.42 6.42
CA THR A 31 -9.78 12.80 6.06
C THR A 31 -11.28 13.04 5.94
N GLY A 32 -12.10 11.98 6.04
CA GLY A 32 -13.54 12.07 5.81
C GLY A 32 -13.90 12.46 4.37
N ALA A 33 -12.95 12.45 3.43
CA ALA A 33 -13.14 12.98 2.08
C ALA A 33 -14.23 12.25 1.28
N ALA A 34 -14.57 11.02 1.69
CA ALA A 34 -15.60 10.19 1.08
C ALA A 34 -16.91 10.11 1.88
N GLU A 35 -17.04 10.83 3.00
CA GLU A 35 -18.25 10.79 3.83
C GLU A 35 -19.47 11.37 3.10
N GLY A 36 -20.60 10.65 3.15
CA GLY A 36 -21.84 11.06 2.50
C GLY A 36 -21.87 10.90 0.96
N GLN A 37 -20.80 10.37 0.35
CA GLN A 37 -20.66 10.30 -1.11
C GLN A 37 -21.17 9.00 -1.75
N GLY A 38 -21.71 8.07 -0.97
CA GLY A 38 -22.31 6.81 -1.47
C GLY A 38 -21.36 6.04 -2.41
N MET A 39 -21.76 5.80 -3.66
CA MET A 39 -20.91 5.10 -4.64
C MET A 39 -19.66 5.90 -5.06
N ALA A 40 -19.69 7.24 -5.00
CA ALA A 40 -18.52 8.05 -5.31
C ALA A 40 -17.41 7.90 -4.25
N ALA A 41 -17.75 7.49 -3.03
CA ALA A 41 -16.79 7.14 -1.99
C ALA A 41 -15.81 6.04 -2.45
N GLY A 42 -16.33 5.00 -3.12
CA GLY A 42 -15.52 3.89 -3.61
C GLY A 42 -14.53 4.33 -4.69
N ALA A 43 -14.97 5.19 -5.61
CA ALA A 43 -14.12 5.77 -6.64
C ALA A 43 -13.00 6.63 -6.03
N MET A 44 -13.31 7.45 -5.02
CA MET A 44 -12.30 8.26 -4.33
C MET A 44 -11.25 7.40 -3.64
N VAL A 45 -11.66 6.40 -2.85
CA VAL A 45 -10.74 5.46 -2.19
C VAL A 45 -9.83 4.78 -3.21
N PHE A 46 -10.39 4.34 -4.34
CA PHE A 46 -9.63 3.69 -5.41
C PHE A 46 -8.63 4.64 -6.07
N THR A 47 -9.05 5.87 -6.44
CA THR A 47 -8.18 6.84 -7.11
C THR A 47 -7.05 7.30 -6.20
N TYR A 48 -7.33 7.62 -4.94
CA TYR A 48 -6.28 8.00 -3.97
C TYR A 48 -5.32 6.85 -3.72
N GLY A 49 -5.83 5.62 -3.58
CA GLY A 49 -5.00 4.42 -3.51
C GLY A 49 -4.08 4.30 -4.73
N LEU A 50 -4.62 4.46 -5.94
CA LEU A 50 -3.86 4.36 -7.17
C LEU A 50 -2.77 5.43 -7.28
N VAL A 51 -3.07 6.69 -6.97
CA VAL A 51 -2.10 7.80 -7.00
C VAL A 51 -0.93 7.55 -6.04
N PHE A 52 -1.24 7.17 -4.79
CA PHE A 52 -0.21 6.85 -3.80
C PHE A 52 0.63 5.64 -4.24
N ALA A 53 -0.01 4.59 -4.75
CA ALA A 53 0.67 3.39 -5.22
C ALA A 53 1.58 3.67 -6.43
N SER A 54 1.15 4.49 -7.39
CA SER A 54 1.94 4.88 -8.55
C SER A 54 3.18 5.69 -8.14
N LEU A 55 3.02 6.69 -7.25
CA LEU A 55 4.16 7.47 -6.73
C LEU A 55 5.15 6.59 -5.95
N ALA A 56 4.65 5.68 -5.14
CA ALA A 56 5.47 4.76 -4.38
C ALA A 56 6.19 3.75 -5.28
N LEU A 57 5.56 3.31 -6.37
CA LEU A 57 6.18 2.44 -7.37
C LEU A 57 7.33 3.15 -8.11
N ILE A 58 7.15 4.42 -8.51
CA ILE A 58 8.24 5.23 -9.08
C ILE A 58 9.40 5.37 -8.07
N THR A 59 9.07 5.65 -6.81
CA THR A 59 10.07 5.74 -5.74
C THR A 59 10.82 4.43 -5.54
N SER A 60 10.12 3.28 -5.65
CA SER A 60 10.74 1.96 -5.51
C SER A 60 11.75 1.65 -6.62
N LEU A 61 11.53 2.14 -7.85
CA LEU A 61 12.50 2.03 -8.95
C LEU A 61 13.79 2.80 -8.62
N ILE A 62 13.66 4.01 -8.07
CA ILE A 62 14.80 4.83 -7.64
C ILE A 62 15.56 4.11 -6.51
N ILE A 63 14.84 3.55 -5.52
CA ILE A 63 15.45 2.80 -4.42
C ILE A 63 16.27 1.61 -4.95
N VAL A 64 15.74 0.84 -5.90
CA VAL A 64 16.47 -0.32 -6.46
C VAL A 64 17.76 0.08 -7.17
N SER A 65 17.80 1.26 -7.81
CA SER A 65 19.01 1.73 -8.48
C SER A 65 20.18 1.88 -7.50
N GLN A 66 19.93 2.44 -6.31
CA GLN A 66 20.96 2.79 -5.33
C GLN A 66 21.14 1.75 -4.20
N ALA A 67 20.13 0.93 -3.91
CA ALA A 67 20.15 0.05 -2.74
C ALA A 67 20.96 -1.24 -2.92
N ASN A 68 21.57 -1.72 -1.84
CA ASN A 68 22.22 -3.03 -1.80
C ASN A 68 21.19 -4.17 -1.64
N PRO A 69 21.48 -5.40 -2.12
CA PRO A 69 20.53 -6.53 -2.03
C PRO A 69 20.06 -6.85 -0.61
N LYS A 70 20.95 -6.70 0.39
CA LYS A 70 20.59 -6.88 1.81
C LYS A 70 19.56 -5.87 2.28
N PHE A 71 19.65 -4.62 1.80
CA PHE A 71 18.68 -3.58 2.11
C PHE A 71 17.32 -3.90 1.49
N ILE A 72 17.28 -4.30 0.21
CA ILE A 72 16.06 -4.69 -0.49
C ILE A 72 15.33 -5.83 0.25
N SER A 73 16.08 -6.86 0.68
CA SER A 73 15.51 -7.97 1.46
C SER A 73 14.92 -7.50 2.81
N LYS A 74 15.60 -6.59 3.52
CA LYS A 74 15.11 -6.03 4.78
C LYS A 74 13.85 -5.18 4.57
N THR A 75 13.82 -4.36 3.53
CA THR A 75 12.66 -3.54 3.16
C THR A 75 11.47 -4.39 2.77
N ASN A 76 11.66 -5.49 2.01
CA ASN A 76 10.58 -6.43 1.71
C ASN A 76 9.96 -7.03 2.97
N LYS A 77 10.77 -7.45 3.94
CA LYS A 77 10.25 -7.96 5.22
C LYS A 77 9.44 -6.89 5.95
N LEU A 78 9.96 -5.66 6.00
CA LEU A 78 9.28 -4.55 6.66
C LEU A 78 7.94 -4.21 5.98
N LEU A 79 7.92 -4.10 4.64
CA LEU A 79 6.69 -3.87 3.88
C LEU A 79 5.72 -5.06 3.97
N GLY A 80 6.22 -6.29 4.06
CA GLY A 80 5.37 -7.47 4.28
C GLY A 80 4.67 -7.43 5.64
N ILE A 81 5.39 -7.08 6.70
CA ILE A 81 4.81 -6.88 8.03
C ILE A 81 3.83 -5.70 8.02
N GLY A 82 4.20 -4.58 7.39
CA GLY A 82 3.33 -3.41 7.25
C GLY A 82 2.01 -3.76 6.55
N LEU A 83 2.08 -4.50 5.44
CA LEU A 83 0.89 -4.93 4.71
C LEU A 83 -0.02 -5.81 5.58
N PHE A 84 0.58 -6.77 6.29
CA PHE A 84 -0.15 -7.64 7.21
C PHE A 84 -0.88 -6.85 8.30
N LEU A 85 -0.19 -5.86 8.92
CA LEU A 85 -0.80 -5.01 9.95
C LEU A 85 -1.93 -4.14 9.40
N ILE A 86 -1.77 -3.58 8.19
CA ILE A 86 -2.81 -2.77 7.55
C ILE A 86 -4.06 -3.62 7.27
N ILE A 87 -3.87 -4.81 6.68
CA ILE A 87 -4.99 -5.74 6.41
C ILE A 87 -5.67 -6.12 7.72
N LEU A 88 -4.90 -6.50 8.74
CA LEU A 88 -5.43 -6.87 10.05
C LEU A 88 -6.26 -5.72 10.66
N TYR A 89 -5.73 -4.49 10.65
CA TYR A 89 -6.47 -3.31 11.09
C TYR A 89 -7.78 -3.10 10.31
N MET A 90 -7.75 -3.20 8.98
CA MET A 90 -8.94 -3.04 8.14
C MET A 90 -9.99 -4.12 8.43
N THR A 91 -9.56 -5.37 8.59
CA THR A 91 -10.45 -6.49 8.94
C THR A 91 -11.08 -6.29 10.32
N PHE A 92 -10.31 -5.91 11.33
CA PHE A 92 -10.85 -5.62 12.66
C PHE A 92 -11.80 -4.42 12.64
N SER A 93 -11.44 -3.34 11.93
CA SER A 93 -12.32 -2.18 11.78
C SER A 93 -13.63 -2.56 11.11
N PHE A 94 -13.60 -3.40 10.07
CA PHE A 94 -14.81 -3.85 9.38
C PHE A 94 -15.68 -4.73 10.29
N TYR A 95 -15.06 -5.68 10.99
CA TYR A 95 -15.77 -6.57 11.93
C TYR A 95 -16.43 -5.79 13.07
N ASN A 96 -15.74 -4.78 13.61
CA ASN A 96 -16.30 -3.94 14.67
C ASN A 96 -17.47 -3.07 14.14
N SER A 97 -17.34 -2.51 12.94
CA SER A 97 -18.44 -1.76 12.31
C SER A 97 -19.68 -2.63 12.02
N ALA A 98 -19.49 -3.92 11.71
CA ALA A 98 -20.58 -4.85 11.43
C ALA A 98 -21.34 -5.35 12.67
N ASN A 99 -20.72 -5.34 13.86
CA ASN A 99 -21.36 -5.77 15.12
C ASN A 99 -22.05 -4.64 15.90
N ILE A 100 -21.93 -3.40 15.43
CA ILE A 100 -22.56 -2.21 16.06
C ILE A 100 -23.88 -1.84 15.34
N GLN A 101 -24.21 -2.51 14.22
CA GLN A 101 -25.51 -2.40 13.53
C GLN A 101 -26.47 -3.47 14.00
#